data_AF-A0A0D2ZX62-F1
#
_entry.id   AF-A0A0D2ZX62-F1
#
_cell.length_a   1.000
_cell.length_b   1.000
_cell.length_c   1.000
_cell.angle_alpha   90.00
_cell.angle_beta   90.00
_cell.angle_gamma   90.00
#
_symmetry.space_group_name_H-M   'P 1'
#
loop_
_entity.id
_entity.type
_entity.pdbx_description
1 polymer ?
#
loop_
_entity_poly.entity_id
_entity_poly.type
_entity_poly.pdbx_seq_one_letter_code
_entity_poly.pdbx_strand_id
1 'polypeptide(L)'
;EILKECDDRKVLFDNRRNIPKSKKDKQVQDLLNFVEQISKKNNGKPFMADLSLELRENEATLEEKQKQIQAMKGQSKQEIAQVKKEMEKTYNEMLEGIKEKIANQLKESLNDVKEQLAKAQVAREEAEKKMSEMHKLSSDEIRRLRDQLNNAERETARLRRQQRTQKCSVL
;
A
#
# COMPACT_ATOMS: atom_id res chain seq x y z
N GLU A 1 -3.96 2.11 6.42
CA GLU A 1 -2.66 2.52 5.84
C GLU A 1 -2.86 3.16 4.47
N ILE A 2 -3.38 2.41 3.49
CA ILE A 2 -3.66 2.86 2.09
C ILE A 2 -4.40 4.20 1.96
N LEU A 3 -5.46 4.44 2.75
CA LEU A 3 -6.22 5.70 2.64
C LEU A 3 -5.37 6.93 2.99
N LYS A 4 -4.43 6.81 3.94
CA LYS A 4 -3.53 7.90 4.32
C LYS A 4 -2.53 8.22 3.20
N GLU A 5 -2.01 7.20 2.52
CA GLU A 5 -1.11 7.38 1.36
C GLU A 5 -1.82 8.06 0.18
N CYS A 6 -3.14 7.88 0.08
CA CYS A 6 -3.98 8.53 -0.92
C CYS A 6 -4.49 9.91 -0.48
N ASP A 7 -3.91 10.54 0.55
CA ASP A 7 -4.37 11.82 1.14
C ASP A 7 -5.87 11.79 1.50
N ASP A 8 -6.37 10.64 1.94
CA ASP A 8 -7.78 10.40 2.27
C ASP A 8 -8.78 10.65 1.13
N ARG A 9 -8.29 10.79 -0.12
CA ARG A 9 -9.10 10.96 -1.33
C ARG A 9 -9.90 9.69 -1.60
N LYS A 10 -11.21 9.75 -1.37
CA LYS A 10 -12.14 8.62 -1.56
C LYS A 10 -13.51 9.10 -2.01
N VAL A 11 -14.13 8.35 -2.91
CA VAL A 11 -15.51 8.57 -3.38
C VAL A 11 -16.23 7.22 -3.42
N LEU A 12 -17.49 7.20 -3.00
CA LEU A 12 -18.32 6.00 -3.02
C LEU A 12 -19.28 6.03 -4.23
N PHE A 13 -19.24 4.98 -5.04
CA PHE A 13 -20.15 4.80 -6.17
C PHE A 13 -21.25 3.78 -5.87
N ASP A 14 -22.47 4.09 -6.29
CA ASP A 14 -23.63 3.23 -6.17
C ASP A 14 -24.02 2.77 -7.59
N ASN A 15 -23.41 1.68 -8.04
CA ASN A 15 -23.51 1.22 -9.42
C ASN A 15 -24.80 0.42 -9.72
N ARG A 16 -25.81 0.48 -8.85
CA ARG A 16 -27.09 -0.19 -9.07
C ARG A 16 -27.80 0.44 -10.27
N ARG A 17 -28.45 -0.39 -11.09
CA ARG A 17 -29.12 0.07 -12.32
C ARG A 17 -30.22 1.11 -12.07
N ASN A 18 -30.87 1.04 -10.91
CA ASN A 18 -32.10 1.79 -10.58
C ASN A 18 -31.87 3.00 -9.66
N ILE A 19 -30.69 3.63 -9.68
CA ILE A 19 -30.48 4.87 -8.90
C ILE A 19 -30.88 6.12 -9.69
N PRO A 20 -31.35 7.18 -9.01
CA PRO A 20 -31.69 8.45 -9.66
C PRO A 20 -30.51 9.03 -10.44
N LYS A 21 -30.79 9.65 -11.59
CA LYS A 21 -29.77 10.32 -12.42
C LYS A 21 -29.01 11.39 -11.62
N SER A 22 -29.70 12.19 -10.83
CA SER A 22 -29.10 13.20 -9.94
C SER A 22 -28.08 12.61 -8.97
N LYS A 23 -28.30 11.37 -8.50
CA LYS A 23 -27.35 10.66 -7.65
C LYS A 23 -26.11 10.24 -8.44
N LYS A 24 -26.28 9.73 -9.67
CA LYS A 24 -25.16 9.41 -10.58
C LYS A 24 -24.31 10.64 -10.88
N ASP A 25 -24.97 11.74 -11.25
CA ASP A 25 -24.31 12.99 -11.60
C ASP A 25 -23.51 13.54 -10.41
N LYS A 26 -24.08 13.49 -9.19
CA LYS A 26 -23.37 13.88 -7.98
C LYS A 26 -22.12 13.02 -7.73
N GLN A 27 -22.22 11.70 -7.87
CA GLN A 27 -21.08 10.79 -7.67
C GLN A 27 -19.95 11.04 -8.67
N VAL A 28 -20.28 11.30 -9.93
CA VAL A 28 -19.31 11.68 -10.96
C VAL A 28 -18.69 13.04 -10.65
N GLN A 29 -19.49 14.02 -10.23
CA GLN A 29 -18.99 15.33 -9.88
C GLN A 29 -18.02 15.27 -8.69
N ASP A 30 -18.33 14.49 -7.66
CA ASP A 30 -17.46 14.28 -6.51
C ASP A 30 -16.11 13.67 -6.93
N LEU A 31 -16.11 12.73 -7.88
CA LEU A 31 -14.89 12.17 -8.47
C LEU A 31 -14.09 13.23 -9.25
N LEU A 32 -14.75 13.99 -10.12
CA LEU A 32 -14.10 15.01 -10.95
C LEU A 32 -13.46 16.12 -10.10
N ASN A 33 -14.08 16.49 -8.98
CA ASN A 33 -13.50 17.45 -8.03
C ASN A 33 -12.14 16.95 -7.49
N PHE A 34 -12.02 15.65 -7.19
CA PHE A 34 -10.73 15.08 -6.76
C PHE A 34 -9.72 15.01 -7.91
N VAL A 35 -10.15 14.64 -9.11
CA VAL A 35 -9.26 14.62 -10.30
C VAL A 35 -8.70 16.02 -10.58
N GLU A 36 -9.53 17.06 -10.49
CA GLU A 36 -9.09 18.44 -10.66
C GLU A 36 -8.10 18.88 -9.58
N GLN A 37 -8.35 18.53 -8.32
CA GLN A 37 -7.41 18.79 -7.22
C GLN A 37 -6.05 18.11 -7.45
N ILE A 38 -6.04 16.84 -7.86
CA ILE A 38 -4.80 16.10 -8.17
C ILE A 38 -4.09 16.75 -9.35
N SER A 39 -4.84 17.13 -10.40
CA SER A 39 -4.29 17.81 -11.57
C SER A 39 -3.61 19.12 -11.18
N LYS A 40 -4.25 19.96 -10.36
CA LYS A 40 -3.66 21.21 -9.84
C LYS A 40 -2.40 20.94 -9.01
N LYS A 41 -2.44 19.96 -8.11
CA LYS A 41 -1.29 19.55 -7.27
C LYS A 41 -0.11 19.07 -8.11
N ASN A 42 -0.38 18.41 -9.23
CA ASN A 42 0.63 17.86 -10.14
C ASN A 42 0.96 18.80 -11.31
N ASN A 43 0.58 20.08 -11.25
CA ASN A 43 0.81 21.07 -12.32
C ASN A 43 0.27 20.61 -13.70
N GLY A 44 -0.82 19.86 -13.72
CA GLY A 44 -1.43 19.29 -14.92
C GLY A 44 -0.66 18.10 -15.52
N LYS A 45 0.45 17.67 -14.91
CA LYS A 45 1.23 16.53 -15.41
C LYS A 45 0.56 15.21 -15.02
N PRO A 46 0.31 14.31 -16.00
CA PRO A 46 -0.19 12.97 -15.71
C PRO A 46 0.89 12.12 -15.02
N PHE A 47 0.47 11.02 -14.38
CA PHE A 47 1.36 10.13 -13.63
C PHE A 47 2.58 9.64 -14.44
N MET A 48 2.40 9.42 -15.74
CA MET A 48 3.44 8.96 -16.66
C MET A 48 3.82 10.04 -17.68
N ALA A 49 3.96 11.29 -17.22
CA ALA A 49 4.36 12.39 -18.10
C ALA A 49 5.68 12.10 -18.82
N ASP A 50 6.68 11.58 -18.11
CA ASP A 50 8.02 11.32 -18.65
C ASP A 50 7.99 10.18 -19.68
N LEU A 51 7.31 9.07 -19.39
CA LEU A 51 7.14 7.97 -20.34
C LEU A 51 6.33 8.41 -21.57
N SER A 52 5.33 9.28 -21.39
CA SER A 52 4.55 9.81 -22.51
C SER A 52 5.36 10.75 -23.41
N LEU A 53 6.31 11.49 -22.83
CA LEU A 53 7.26 12.31 -23.58
C LEU A 53 8.26 11.43 -24.34
N GLU A 54 8.86 10.45 -23.65
CA GLU A 54 9.80 9.50 -24.26
C GLU A 54 9.15 8.72 -25.40
N LEU A 55 7.89 8.28 -25.26
CA LEU A 55 7.15 7.62 -26.34
C LEU A 55 6.95 8.54 -27.56
N ARG A 56 6.60 9.82 -27.36
CA ARG A 56 6.45 10.77 -28.47
C ARG A 56 7.77 11.11 -29.14
N GLU A 57 8.84 11.28 -28.36
CA GLU A 57 10.18 11.52 -28.89
C GLU A 57 10.69 10.30 -29.67
N ASN A 58 10.44 9.09 -29.17
CA ASN A 58 10.75 7.85 -29.85
C ASN A 58 9.93 7.69 -31.15
N GLU A 59 8.65 8.06 -31.14
CA GLU A 59 7.79 8.06 -32.34
C GLU A 59 8.31 9.04 -33.41
N ALA A 60 8.61 10.28 -33.00
CA ALA A 60 9.16 11.29 -33.89
C ALA A 60 10.52 10.88 -34.49
N THR A 61 11.41 10.30 -33.68
CA THR A 61 12.71 9.79 -34.16
C THR A 61 12.58 8.57 -35.07
N LEU A 62 11.59 7.70 -34.85
CA LEU A 62 11.26 6.60 -35.76
C LEU A 62 10.78 7.13 -37.12
N GLU A 63 9.87 8.10 -37.13
CA GLU A 63 9.40 8.73 -38.37
C GLU A 63 10.55 9.41 -39.14
N GLU A 64 11.43 10.13 -38.45
CA GLU A 64 12.62 10.76 -39.02
C GLU A 64 13.53 9.72 -39.70
N LYS A 65 13.86 8.63 -38.99
CA LYS A 65 14.68 7.52 -39.53
C LYS A 65 14.00 6.84 -40.71
N GLN A 66 12.67 6.70 -40.67
CA GLN A 66 11.91 6.09 -41.76
C GLN A 66 11.91 6.96 -43.03
N LYS A 67 11.86 8.29 -42.88
CA LYS A 67 12.06 9.24 -43.99
C LYS A 67 13.49 9.16 -44.54
N GLN A 68 14.52 9.06 -43.68
CA GLN A 68 15.91 8.90 -44.11
C GLN A 68 16.12 7.58 -44.88
N ILE A 69 15.55 6.47 -44.41
CA ILE A 69 15.58 5.17 -45.12
C ILE A 69 14.89 5.26 -46.49
N GLN A 70 13.76 5.95 -46.58
CA GLN A 70 13.08 6.18 -47.86
C GLN A 70 13.90 7.08 -48.80
N ALA A 71 14.58 8.10 -48.28
CA ALA A 71 15.46 8.97 -49.05
C ALA A 71 16.74 8.26 -49.53
N MET A 72 17.19 7.23 -48.80
CA MET A 72 18.30 6.35 -49.19
C MET A 72 17.92 5.31 -50.27
N LYS A 73 16.70 5.34 -50.85
CA LYS A 73 16.34 4.52 -52.02
C LYS A 73 17.21 4.90 -53.23
N GLY A 74 18.33 4.19 -53.35
CA GLY A 74 19.35 4.37 -54.39
C GLY A 74 20.73 3.81 -54.02
N GLN A 75 20.96 3.43 -52.75
CA GLN A 75 22.22 2.88 -52.26
C GLN A 75 22.45 1.40 -52.60
N SER A 76 23.72 0.98 -52.63
CA SER A 76 24.09 -0.38 -53.03
C SER A 76 23.65 -1.40 -51.96
N LYS A 77 23.36 -2.64 -52.37
CA LYS A 77 22.96 -3.75 -51.46
C LYS A 77 23.93 -3.94 -50.27
N GLN A 78 25.20 -3.58 -50.45
CA GLN A 78 26.25 -3.74 -49.44
C GLN A 78 26.13 -2.71 -48.30
N GLU A 79 25.80 -1.46 -48.61
CA GLU A 79 25.61 -0.39 -47.62
C GLU A 79 24.38 -0.66 -46.75
N ILE A 80 23.28 -1.12 -47.37
CA ILE A 80 22.05 -1.49 -46.65
C ILE A 80 22.31 -2.65 -45.67
N ALA A 81 23.08 -3.65 -46.08
CA ALA A 81 23.43 -4.79 -45.22
C ALA A 81 24.29 -4.35 -44.01
N GLN A 82 25.19 -3.39 -44.21
CA GLN A 82 26.09 -2.88 -43.18
C GLN A 82 25.31 -2.07 -42.13
N VAL A 83 24.42 -1.17 -42.57
CA VAL A 83 23.53 -0.41 -41.68
C VAL A 83 22.62 -1.32 -40.87
N LYS A 84 22.04 -2.36 -41.50
CA LYS A 84 21.19 -3.33 -40.78
C LYS A 84 21.95 -4.06 -39.68
N LYS A 85 23.20 -4.46 -39.94
CA LYS A 85 24.05 -5.16 -38.96
C LYS A 85 24.42 -4.27 -37.78
N GLU A 86 24.75 -3.00 -38.02
CA GLU A 86 25.00 -2.03 -36.94
C GLU A 86 23.73 -1.75 -36.12
N MET A 87 22.57 -1.69 -36.76
CA MET A 87 21.28 -1.53 -36.09
C MET A 87 20.93 -2.74 -35.20
N GLU A 88 21.14 -3.97 -35.67
CA GLU A 88 20.95 -5.17 -34.85
C GLU A 88 21.93 -5.21 -33.66
N LYS A 89 23.19 -4.83 -33.88
CA LYS A 89 24.21 -4.79 -32.83
C LYS A 89 23.81 -3.81 -31.72
N THR A 90 23.47 -2.57 -32.09
CA THR A 90 23.06 -1.52 -31.14
C THR A 90 21.78 -1.88 -30.40
N TYR A 91 20.80 -2.50 -31.08
CA TYR A 91 19.59 -3.00 -30.45
C TYR A 91 19.89 -4.10 -29.41
N ASN A 92 20.75 -5.06 -29.73
CA ASN A 92 21.15 -6.12 -28.80
C ASN A 92 21.92 -5.57 -27.58
N GLU A 93 22.82 -4.60 -27.79
CA GLU A 93 23.53 -3.91 -26.71
C GLU A 93 22.55 -3.17 -25.78
N MET A 94 21.55 -2.50 -26.34
CA MET A 94 20.49 -1.84 -25.57
C MET A 94 19.67 -2.84 -24.76
N LEU A 95 19.28 -3.97 -25.36
CA LEU A 95 18.52 -5.02 -24.68
C LEU A 95 19.29 -5.63 -23.51
N GLU A 96 20.58 -5.93 -23.68
CA GLU A 96 21.40 -6.43 -22.58
C GLU A 96 21.58 -5.38 -21.48
N GLY A 97 21.72 -4.10 -21.84
CA GLY A 97 21.77 -3.01 -20.86
C GLY A 97 20.47 -2.85 -20.05
N ILE A 98 19.31 -2.98 -20.70
CA ILE A 98 18.00 -2.98 -20.02
C ILE A 98 17.87 -4.19 -19.10
N LYS A 99 18.24 -5.38 -19.58
CA LYS A 99 18.19 -6.63 -18.82
C LYS A 99 19.09 -6.57 -17.58
N GLU A 100 20.29 -6.03 -17.69
CA GLU A 100 21.20 -5.86 -16.55
C GLU A 100 20.64 -4.87 -15.52
N LYS A 101 20.10 -3.72 -15.96
CA LYS A 101 19.45 -2.75 -15.08
C LYS A 101 18.28 -3.37 -14.31
N ILE A 102 17.41 -4.12 -15.00
CA ILE A 102 16.28 -4.82 -14.38
C ILE A 102 16.79 -5.84 -13.35
N ALA A 103 17.81 -6.63 -13.69
CA ALA A 103 18.38 -7.62 -12.80
C ALA A 103 18.95 -6.98 -11.51
N ASN A 104 19.64 -5.85 -11.64
CA ASN A 104 20.20 -5.12 -10.51
C ASN A 104 19.11 -4.51 -9.62
N GLN A 105 18.10 -3.85 -10.21
CA GLN A 105 16.96 -3.28 -9.46
C GLN A 105 16.16 -4.35 -8.70
N LEU A 106 15.95 -5.52 -9.32
CA LEU A 106 15.28 -6.65 -8.66
C LEU A 106 16.11 -7.17 -7.48
N LYS A 107 17.43 -7.26 -7.64
CA LYS A 107 18.34 -7.71 -6.58
C LYS A 107 18.35 -6.74 -5.39
N GLU A 108 18.41 -5.44 -5.67
CA GLU A 108 18.33 -4.40 -4.64
C GLU A 108 16.99 -4.44 -3.90
N SER A 109 15.88 -4.50 -4.64
CA SER A 109 14.53 -4.61 -4.06
C SER A 109 14.36 -5.87 -3.21
N LEU A 110 14.91 -7.01 -3.65
CA LEU A 110 14.88 -8.25 -2.90
C LEU A 110 15.65 -8.14 -1.57
N ASN A 111 16.78 -7.44 -1.57
CA ASN A 111 17.58 -7.23 -0.37
C ASN A 111 16.86 -6.31 0.62
N ASP A 112 16.26 -5.22 0.14
CA ASP A 112 15.49 -4.30 0.98
C ASP A 112 14.29 -5.01 1.63
N VAL A 113 13.53 -5.79 0.85
CA VAL A 113 12.40 -6.59 1.37
C VAL A 113 12.87 -7.61 2.42
N LYS A 114 14.02 -8.27 2.20
CA LYS A 114 14.58 -9.20 3.20
C LYS A 114 14.97 -8.49 4.49
N GLU A 115 15.56 -7.30 4.41
CA GLU A 115 15.94 -6.51 5.57
C GLU A 115 14.72 -6.03 6.35
N GLN A 116 13.71 -5.50 5.66
CA GLN A 116 12.44 -5.10 6.28
C GLN A 116 11.73 -6.28 6.94
N LEU A 117 11.73 -7.45 6.29
CA LEU A 117 11.14 -8.67 6.86
C LEU A 117 11.84 -9.08 8.15
N ALA A 118 13.17 -9.07 8.18
CA ALA A 118 13.94 -9.38 9.39
C ALA A 118 13.63 -8.40 10.53
N LYS A 119 13.59 -7.08 10.23
CA LYS A 119 13.22 -6.04 11.21
C LYS A 119 11.80 -6.25 11.74
N ALA A 120 10.85 -6.54 10.87
CA ALA A 120 9.45 -6.78 11.25
C ALA A 120 9.29 -8.03 12.12
N GLN A 121 10.02 -9.10 11.82
CA GLN A 121 10.01 -10.33 12.63
C GLN A 121 10.54 -10.10 14.05
N VAL A 122 11.66 -9.37 14.19
CA VAL A 122 12.20 -9.01 15.51
C VAL A 122 11.21 -8.14 16.30
N ALA A 123 10.67 -7.10 15.68
CA ALA A 123 9.71 -6.21 16.33
C ALA A 123 8.44 -6.95 16.78
N ARG A 124 7.97 -7.91 15.97
CA ARG A 124 6.83 -8.76 16.30
C ARG A 124 7.13 -9.66 17.51
N GLU A 125 8.29 -10.31 17.54
CA GLU A 125 8.67 -11.19 18.65
C GLU A 125 8.78 -10.42 19.98
N GLU A 126 9.35 -9.21 19.95
CA GLU A 126 9.40 -8.33 21.13
C GLU A 126 8.01 -7.92 21.61
N ALA A 127 7.11 -7.59 20.69
CA ALA A 127 5.73 -7.23 21.03
C ALA A 127 4.97 -8.41 21.63
N GLU A 128 5.14 -9.62 21.10
CA GLU A 128 4.54 -10.85 21.62
C GLU A 128 5.05 -11.18 23.03
N LYS A 129 6.36 -11.02 23.29
CA LYS A 129 6.93 -11.20 24.65
C LYS A 129 6.32 -10.22 25.65
N LYS A 130 6.29 -8.92 25.31
CA LYS A 130 5.68 -7.88 26.16
C LYS A 130 4.20 -8.16 26.42
N MET A 131 3.46 -8.57 25.39
CA MET A 131 2.04 -8.91 25.54
C MET A 131 1.84 -10.12 26.46
N SER A 132 2.68 -11.15 26.34
CA SER A 132 2.63 -12.34 27.21
C SER A 132 2.91 -11.99 28.67
N GLU A 133 3.91 -11.16 28.94
CA GLU A 133 4.22 -10.68 30.29
C GLU A 133 3.07 -9.85 30.88
N MET A 134 2.53 -8.91 30.12
CA MET A 134 1.39 -8.10 30.54
C MET A 134 0.14 -8.96 30.80
N HIS A 135 -0.10 -9.98 29.97
CA HIS A 135 -1.20 -10.91 30.16
C HIS A 135 -1.05 -11.72 31.46
N LYS A 136 0.16 -12.19 31.78
CA LYS A 136 0.44 -12.89 33.04
C LYS A 136 0.16 -11.99 34.25
N LEU A 137 0.69 -10.77 34.25
CA LEU A 137 0.47 -9.79 35.32
C LEU A 137 -1.00 -9.48 35.52
N SER A 138 -1.72 -9.23 34.42
CA SER A 138 -3.17 -8.99 34.44
C SER A 138 -3.94 -10.19 35.00
N SER A 139 -3.60 -11.40 34.57
CA SER A 139 -4.22 -12.63 35.07
C SER A 139 -4.01 -12.84 36.57
N ASP A 140 -2.81 -12.55 37.08
CA ASP A 140 -2.51 -12.63 38.51
C ASP A 140 -3.30 -11.59 39.31
N GLU A 141 -3.42 -10.37 38.80
CA GLU A 141 -4.19 -9.32 39.46
C GLU A 141 -5.70 -9.63 39.48
N ILE A 142 -6.25 -10.13 38.36
CA ILE A 142 -7.64 -10.62 38.31
C ILE A 142 -7.87 -11.72 39.36
N ARG A 143 -6.92 -12.64 39.52
CA ARG A 143 -7.03 -13.69 40.56
C ARG A 143 -7.05 -13.10 41.96
N ARG A 144 -6.14 -12.18 42.28
CA ARG A 144 -6.10 -11.51 43.59
C ARG A 144 -7.39 -10.74 43.88
N LEU A 145 -7.89 -9.98 42.91
CA LEU A 145 -9.13 -9.23 43.05
C LEU A 145 -10.34 -10.15 43.27
N ARG A 146 -10.39 -11.30 42.58
CA ARG A 146 -11.42 -12.33 42.82
C ARG A 146 -11.35 -12.90 44.22
N ASP A 147 -10.15 -13.19 44.73
CA ASP A 147 -9.98 -13.71 46.08
C ASP A 147 -10.40 -12.69 47.15
N GLN A 148 -10.01 -11.42 46.96
CA GLN A 148 -10.44 -10.32 47.83
C GLN A 148 -11.96 -10.14 47.82
N LEU A 149 -12.59 -10.17 46.64
CA LEU A 149 -14.03 -10.07 46.50
C LEU A 149 -14.75 -11.22 47.21
N ASN A 150 -14.31 -12.46 46.98
CA ASN A 150 -14.86 -13.64 47.65
C ASN A 150 -14.77 -13.55 49.18
N ASN A 151 -13.65 -13.05 49.71
CA ASN A 151 -13.47 -12.86 51.15
C ASN A 151 -14.40 -11.78 51.70
N ALA A 152 -14.53 -10.64 51.00
CA ALA A 152 -15.45 -9.57 51.38
C ALA A 152 -16.92 -10.05 51.36
N GLU A 153 -17.30 -10.86 50.36
CA GLU A 153 -18.63 -11.47 50.28
C GLU A 153 -18.89 -12.44 51.44
N ARG A 154 -17.90 -13.24 51.84
CA ARG A 154 -18.01 -14.12 53.01
C ARG A 154 -18.18 -13.35 54.31
N GLU A 155 -17.39 -12.29 54.52
CA GLU A 155 -17.48 -11.46 55.72
C GLU A 155 -18.80 -10.69 55.80
N THR A 156 -19.24 -10.09 54.69
CA THR A 156 -20.55 -9.43 54.64
C THR A 156 -21.70 -10.41 54.88
N ALA A 157 -21.62 -11.65 54.37
CA ALA A 157 -22.59 -12.70 54.67
C ALA A 157 -22.58 -13.09 56.16
N ARG A 158 -21.40 -13.19 56.79
CA ARG A 158 -21.25 -13.47 58.24
C ARG A 158 -21.87 -12.36 59.08
N LEU A 159 -21.53 -11.10 58.82
CA LEU A 159 -22.07 -9.94 59.53
C LEU A 159 -23.60 -9.83 59.39
N ARG A 160 -24.14 -10.09 58.20
CA ARG A 160 -25.60 -10.14 57.97
C ARG A 160 -26.27 -11.24 58.81
N ARG A 161 -25.64 -12.41 58.96
CA ARG A 161 -26.16 -13.48 59.84
C ARG A 161 -26.14 -13.06 61.31
N GLN A 162 -25.05 -12.45 61.78
CA GLN A 162 -24.93 -11.95 63.16
C GLN A 162 -25.95 -10.86 63.49
N GLN A 163 -26.19 -9.91 62.58
CA GLN A 163 -27.24 -8.90 62.75
C GLN A 163 -28.64 -9.51 62.83
N ARG A 164 -28.91 -10.55 62.03
CA ARG A 164 -30.20 -11.27 62.10
C ARG A 164 -30.38 -11.97 63.45
N THR A 165 -29.33 -12.58 64.00
CA THR A 165 -29.41 -13.22 65.32
C THR A 165 -29.54 -12.21 66.46
N GLN A 166 -28.89 -11.04 66.39
CA GLN A 166 -29.01 -9.98 67.42
C GLN A 166 -30.38 -9.26 67.41
N LYS A 167 -31.04 -9.16 66.25
CA LYS A 167 -32.40 -8.59 66.17
C LYS A 167 -33.48 -9.51 66.75
N CYS A 168 -33.20 -10.80 66.93
CA CYS A 168 -34.11 -11.77 67.56
C CYS A 168 -34.02 -11.82 69.10
N SER A 169 -33.26 -10.93 69.73
CA SER A 169 -33.08 -10.88 71.20
C SER A 169 -33.85 -9.75 71.91
N VAL A 170 -34.78 -9.06 71.25
CA VAL A 170 -35.69 -8.11 71.92
C VAL A 170 -37.01 -8.83 72.21
N LEU A 171 -37.11 -9.37 73.43
CA LEU A 171 -38.36 -9.79 74.09
C LEU A 171 -38.85 -8.66 75.00
#